data_AF-A0A962DM39-F1
#
_entry.id   AF-A0A962DM39-F1
#
_cell.length_a   1.000
_cell.length_b   1.000
_cell.length_c   1.000
_cell.angle_alpha   90.00
_cell.angle_beta   90.00
_cell.angle_gamma   90.00
#
_symmetry.space_group_name_H-M   'P 1'
#
loop_
_entity.id
_entity.type
_entity.pdbx_description
1 polymer ?
#
loop_
_entity_poly.entity_id
_entity_poly.type
_entity_poly.pdbx_seq_one_letter_code
_entity_poly.pdbx_strand_id
1 'polypeptide(L)' 'AWTVPPVFQALLAWSGMDHAEAYRVFNMGMGMVAVIPAAHLAVARTAVPDAMPMGALITRRGDAAQVELA' A
#
# COMPACT_ATOMS: atom_id res chain seq x y z
N ALA A 1 -6.40 1.00 -6.13
CA ALA A 1 -5.14 1.66 -6.53
C ALA A 1 -5.07 3.02 -5.84
N TRP A 2 -3.93 3.36 -5.23
CA TRP A 2 -3.67 4.70 -4.69
C TRP A 2 -2.77 5.49 -5.63
N THR A 3 -2.80 6.81 -5.52
CA THR A 3 -1.91 7.67 -6.30
C THR A 3 -0.61 7.84 -5.54
N VAL A 4 0.49 7.36 -6.12
CA VAL A 4 1.84 7.58 -5.57
C VAL A 4 2.13 9.09 -5.57
N PRO A 5 2.44 9.70 -4.40
CA PRO A 5 2.71 11.13 -4.33
C PRO A 5 3.86 11.57 -5.26
N PRO A 6 3.80 12.77 -5.87
CA PRO A 6 4.78 13.22 -6.86
C PRO A 6 6.24 13.21 -6.37
N VAL A 7 6.46 13.40 -5.07
CA VAL A 7 7.81 13.34 -4.47
C VAL A 7 8.47 11.98 -4.68
N PHE A 8 7.73 10.87 -4.57
CA PHE A 8 8.28 9.53 -4.79
C PHE A 8 8.56 9.27 -6.27
N GLN A 9 7.79 9.86 -7.18
CA GLN A 9 8.07 9.78 -8.61
C GLN A 9 9.41 10.48 -8.95
N ALA A 10 9.66 11.65 -8.37
CA ALA A 10 10.93 12.35 -8.55
C ALA A 10 12.10 11.59 -7.91
N LEU A 11 11.94 11.08 -6.69
CA LEU A 11 12.95 10.26 -6.01
C LEU A 11 13.30 9.02 -6.83
N LEU A 12 12.30 8.33 -7.40
CA LEU A 12 12.51 7.18 -8.26
C LEU A 12 13.33 7.54 -9.49
N ALA A 13 12.92 8.59 -10.21
CA ALA A 13 13.61 9.07 -11.39
C ALA A 13 15.08 9.45 -11.11
N TRP A 14 15.37 10.03 -9.94
CA TRP A 14 16.74 10.39 -9.55
C TRP A 14 17.56 9.20 -9.05
N SER A 15 16.93 8.22 -8.40
CA SER A 15 17.62 7.07 -7.82
C SER A 15 18.13 6.06 -8.85
N GLY A 16 17.46 5.97 -10.01
CA GLY A 16 17.70 4.91 -10.99
C GLY A 16 17.31 3.51 -10.53
N MET A 17 16.64 3.36 -9.37
CA MET A 17 16.17 2.08 -8.85
C MET A 17 15.02 1.50 -9.67
N ASP A 18 14.90 0.17 -9.63
CA ASP A 18 13.71 -0.50 -10.14
C ASP A 18 12.48 -0.19 -9.25
N HIS A 19 11.30 -0.21 -9.86
CA HIS A 19 10.04 0.03 -9.16
C HIS A 19 9.78 -1.02 -8.06
N ALA A 20 10.16 -2.28 -8.27
CA ALA A 20 9.98 -3.31 -7.26
C ALA A 20 10.86 -3.06 -6.02
N GLU A 21 12.08 -2.55 -6.23
CA GLU A 21 12.98 -2.15 -5.15
C GLU A 21 12.44 -0.94 -4.39
N ALA A 22 11.83 0.01 -5.09
CA ALA A 22 11.24 1.20 -4.49
C ALA A 22 10.21 0.90 -3.39
N TYR A 23 9.35 -0.10 -3.60
CA TYR A 23 8.36 -0.53 -2.60
C TYR A 23 8.99 -1.13 -1.33
N ARG A 24 10.26 -1.52 -1.39
CA ARG A 24 11.02 -2.04 -0.25
C ARG A 24 11.82 -0.96 0.48
N VAL A 25 11.96 0.22 -0.12
CA VAL A 25 12.74 1.35 0.40
C VAL A 25 11.83 2.49 0.88
N PHE A 26 10.83 2.85 0.07
CA PHE A 26 9.91 3.93 0.34
C PHE A 26 8.54 3.39 0.71
N ASN A 27 7.81 4.15 1.52
CA ASN A 27 6.42 3.86 1.82
C ASN A 27 5.48 4.10 0.63
N MET A 28 5.97 4.75 -0.43
CA MET A 28 5.23 5.04 -1.67
C MET A 28 3.91 5.81 -1.44
N GLY A 29 3.83 6.57 -0.34
CA GLY A 29 2.65 7.31 0.10
C GLY A 29 1.80 6.59 1.16
N MET A 30 2.16 5.36 1.54
CA MET A 30 1.43 4.56 2.53
C MET A 30 2.09 4.63 3.90
N GLY A 31 1.75 5.62 4.71
CA GLY A 31 2.32 5.77 6.04
C GLY A 31 1.93 4.67 7.03
N MET A 32 0.76 4.05 6.83
CA MET A 32 0.23 3.00 7.70
C MET A 32 -0.72 2.07 6.93
N VAL A 33 -0.72 0.79 7.30
CA VAL A 33 -1.70 -0.21 6.85
C VAL A 33 -2.40 -0.77 8.09
N ALA A 34 -3.73 -0.72 8.10
CA ALA A 34 -4.55 -1.29 9.16
C ALA A 34 -5.44 -2.40 8.59
N VAL A 35 -5.52 -3.53 9.31
CA VAL A 35 -6.41 -4.65 8.97
C VAL A 35 -7.67 -4.52 9.83
N ILE A 36 -8.84 -4.50 9.18
CA ILE A 36 -10.14 -4.42 9.84
C ILE A 36 -11.11 -5.44 9.22
N PRO A 37 -12.19 -5.82 9.94
CA PRO A 37 -13.31 -6.50 9.31
C PRO A 37 -13.89 -5.66 8.17
N ALA A 38 -14.19 -6.28 7.03
CA ALA A 38 -14.69 -5.58 5.84
C ALA A 38 -15.97 -4.76 6.12
N ALA A 39 -16.82 -5.24 7.03
CA ALA A 39 -18.04 -4.55 7.46
C ALA A 39 -17.78 -3.19 8.14
N HIS A 40 -16.56 -2.93 8.64
CA HIS A 40 -16.21 -1.69 9.33
C HIS A 40 -15.61 -0.62 8.41
N LEU A 41 -15.53 -0.86 7.09
CA LEU A 41 -14.90 0.08 6.16
C LEU A 41 -15.53 1.48 6.22
N ALA A 42 -16.86 1.57 6.29
CA ALA A 42 -17.55 2.86 6.36
C ALA A 42 -17.15 3.63 7.64
N VAL A 43 -17.17 2.96 8.80
CA VAL A 43 -16.78 3.54 10.09
C VAL A 43 -15.32 3.99 10.07
N ALA A 44 -14.42 3.17 9.53
CA ALA A 44 -13.01 3.50 9.43
C ALA A 44 -12.76 4.74 8.56
N ARG A 45 -13.48 4.88 7.44
CA ARG A 45 -13.38 6.07 6.58
C ARG A 45 -14.01 7.32 7.20
N THR A 46 -15.01 7.17 8.06
CA THR A 46 -15.53 8.31 8.85
C THR A 46 -14.52 8.76 9.91
N ALA A 47 -13.86 7.82 10.60
CA ALA A 47 -12.88 8.11 11.64
C ALA A 47 -11.54 8.64 11.08
N VAL A 48 -11.13 8.14 9.91
CA VAL A 48 -9.91 8.53 9.21
C VAL A 48 -10.27 8.83 7.74
N PRO A 49 -10.62 10.09 7.42
CA PRO A 49 -11.09 10.47 6.07
C PRO A 49 -10.13 10.12 4.93
N ASP A 50 -8.82 10.16 5.20
CA ASP A 50 -7.77 9.85 4.24
C ASP A 50 -7.52 8.35 4.08
N ALA A 51 -8.17 7.50 4.89
CA ALA A 51 -8.05 6.06 4.76
C ALA A 51 -8.75 5.56 3.49
N MET A 52 -8.09 4.63 2.82
CA MET A 52 -8.61 4.00 1.61
C MET A 52 -8.48 2.47 1.67
N PRO A 53 -9.36 1.73 0.98
CA PRO A 53 -9.20 0.30 0.81
C PRO A 53 -7.89 -0.01 0.08
N MET A 54 -7.01 -0.79 0.72
CA MET A 54 -5.70 -1.17 0.17
C MET A 54 -5.69 -2.57 -0.44
N GLY A 55 -6.62 -3.44 -0.02
CA GLY A 55 -6.68 -4.83 -0.47
C GLY A 55 -7.48 -5.70 0.48
N ALA A 56 -7.24 -7.01 0.44
CA ALA A 56 -7.86 -7.99 1.31
C ALA A 56 -6.81 -8.98 1.83
N LEU A 57 -7.05 -9.54 3.01
CA LEU A 57 -6.29 -10.69 3.47
C LEU A 57 -6.76 -11.95 2.74
N ILE A 58 -5.81 -12.72 2.25
CA ILE A 58 -6.04 -14.00 1.58
C ILE A 58 -5.25 -15.11 2.30
N THR A 59 -5.73 -16.35 2.21
CA THR A 59 -4.97 -17.50 2.71
C THR A 59 -3.72 -17.68 1.85
N ARG A 60 -2.54 -17.59 2.48
CA ARG A 60 -1.25 -17.83 1.83
C ARG A 60 -1.13 -19.30 1.42
N ARG A 61 -0.74 -19.55 0.17
CA ARG A 61 -0.49 -20.90 -0.37
C ARG A 61 1.02 -21.16 -0.48
N GLY A 62 1.48 -22.25 0.11
CA GLY A 62 2.89 -22.68 0.03
C GLY A 62 3.87 -21.58 0.45
N ASP A 63 4.81 -21.28 -0.44
CA ASP A 63 5.86 -20.29 -0.26
C ASP A 63 5.58 -18.93 -0.93
N ALA A 64 4.35 -18.70 -1.43
CA ALA A 64 3.94 -17.45 -2.06
C ALA A 64 4.32 -16.21 -1.22
N ALA A 65 4.53 -15.06 -1.87
CA ALA A 65 4.89 -13.83 -1.15
C ALA A 65 3.84 -13.48 -0.07
N GLN A 66 4.27 -12.91 1.05
CA GLN A 66 3.34 -12.49 2.12
C GLN A 66 2.56 -11.23 1.74
N VAL A 67 3.10 -10.43 0.82
CA VAL A 67 2.47 -9.24 0.25
C VAL A 67 2.59 -9.35 -1.26
N GLU A 68 1.48 -9.21 -1.95
CA GLU A 68 1.39 -9.18 -3.41
C GLU A 68 0.74 -7.86 -3.82
N LEU A 69 1.45 -7.10 -4.66
CA LEU A 69 0.92 -5.87 -5.26
C LEU A 69 0.19 -6.28 -6.54
N ALA A 70 -1.12 -6.01 -6.60
CA ALA A 70 -1.98 -6.28 -7.75
C ALA A 70 -2.10 -5.07 -8.68
#